data_AF-A0A397JUF8-F1
#
_entry.id   AF-A0A397JUF8-F1
#
_cell.length_a   1.000
_cell.length_b   1.000
_cell.length_c   1.000
_cell.angle_alpha   90.00
_cell.angle_beta   90.00
_cell.angle_gamma   90.00
#
_symmetry.space_group_name_H-M   'P 1'
#
loop_
_entity.id
_entity.type
_entity.pdbx_description
1 polymer ?
#
loop_
_entity_poly.entity_id
_entity_poly.type
_entity_poly.pdbx_seq_one_letter_code
_entity_poly.pdbx_strand_id
1 'polypeptide(L)'
;MVELPQIILNKILLYLSRGHARLPDLYSCLLVNKNWSNEAVRLLWSKPFYYTNHTSLSKIIDVYLDCLDENDREELIEVYKFPLNIDFRKPYYPYASYHRHIYYRTLISLVDRWCGTHSPSGSKNPWFYVLMKKLIKLFEKKSEILERKLQRTLYLIETDQGVGFGPPRNVYLIQKETMEYISDIDRIWFGLYTETNAFLQELGKRYTNVEHFGVFMQTVGSQASHSTAVAEFINRQNKLQSFQSIYLSPTSNVINSLESQANSLRCLDFICSNFFGCDPLERLTKCKNLEILRFRYCCGFTAEIGEHLFTATFPKIKDVTVLKTDCPELVKWAKLLMKKIYPDFLYKEEDTEVDYFGAFNSDPEDETLFDLNHVKGLMLYELICLICLKLCIQPVTTSCGHTFCNECLTNYMTKNEVCPLILCRNNLQRNRNAYFYRHPVDS
;
A
#
# COMPACT_ATOMS: atom_id res chain seq x y z
N MET A 1 -16.02 40.24 -3.25
CA MET A 1 -15.22 39.14 -2.69
C MET A 1 -14.03 38.95 -3.62
N VAL A 2 -12.80 39.06 -3.12
CA VAL A 2 -11.61 38.77 -3.94
C VAL A 2 -11.58 37.26 -4.15
N GLU A 3 -11.89 36.81 -5.37
CA GLU A 3 -11.76 35.39 -5.73
C GLU A 3 -10.28 35.06 -5.87
N LEU A 4 -9.80 34.09 -5.09
CA LEU A 4 -8.45 33.56 -5.23
C LEU A 4 -8.32 32.92 -6.62
N PRO A 5 -7.21 33.16 -7.34
CA PRO A 5 -6.95 32.45 -8.60
C PRO A 5 -7.05 30.94 -8.41
N GLN A 6 -7.69 30.23 -9.37
CA GLN A 6 -7.96 28.79 -9.27
C GLN A 6 -6.71 27.96 -8.95
N ILE A 7 -5.55 28.37 -9.48
CA ILE A 7 -4.26 27.71 -9.26
C ILE A 7 -3.85 27.80 -7.78
N ILE A 8 -4.10 28.93 -7.12
CA ILE A 8 -3.78 29.13 -5.71
C ILE A 8 -4.76 28.33 -4.84
N LEU A 9 -6.06 28.37 -5.16
CA LEU A 9 -7.07 27.55 -4.48
C LEU A 9 -6.71 26.06 -4.54
N ASN A 10 -6.35 25.55 -5.73
CA ASN A 10 -5.94 24.16 -5.91
C ASN A 10 -4.70 23.81 -5.09
N LYS A 11 -3.73 24.71 -4.98
CA LYS A 11 -2.54 24.49 -4.13
C LYS A 11 -2.89 24.45 -2.65
N ILE A 12 -3.77 25.34 -2.18
CA ILE A 12 -4.25 25.36 -0.79
C ILE A 12 -4.98 24.06 -0.48
N LEU A 13 -5.97 23.69 -1.30
CA LEU A 13 -6.77 22.49 -1.04
C LEU A 13 -5.94 21.21 -1.17
N LEU A 14 -5.02 21.14 -2.13
CA LEU A 14 -4.07 20.02 -2.24
C LEU A 14 -3.14 19.93 -1.02
N TYR A 15 -2.83 21.06 -0.39
CA TYR A 15 -2.06 21.08 0.86
C TYR A 15 -2.90 20.57 2.03
N LEU A 16 -4.17 20.98 2.13
CA LEU A 16 -5.12 20.51 3.15
C LEU A 16 -5.50 19.03 2.99
N SER A 17 -5.48 18.48 1.77
CA SER A 17 -5.80 17.08 1.50
C SER A 17 -4.65 16.11 1.83
N ARG A 18 -3.50 16.61 2.29
CA ARG A 18 -2.38 15.76 2.73
C ARG A 18 -2.60 15.40 4.19
N GLY A 19 -2.59 14.12 4.53
CA GLY A 19 -2.57 13.65 5.92
C GLY A 19 -3.91 13.70 6.66
N HIS A 20 -3.97 13.08 7.84
CA HIS A 20 -5.18 13.02 8.67
C HIS A 20 -5.46 14.30 9.44
N ALA A 21 -4.44 15.13 9.71
CA ALA A 21 -4.56 16.25 10.64
C ALA A 21 -5.38 17.41 10.06
N ARG A 22 -5.34 17.60 8.74
CA ARG A 22 -6.01 18.70 8.01
C ARG A 22 -7.26 18.31 7.26
N LEU A 23 -7.66 17.04 7.30
CA LEU A 23 -8.96 16.64 6.75
C LEU A 23 -10.12 17.48 7.32
N PRO A 24 -10.18 17.81 8.63
CA PRO A 24 -11.20 18.73 9.17
C PRO A 24 -11.20 20.12 8.52
N ASP A 25 -10.02 20.66 8.21
CA ASP A 25 -9.88 21.95 7.51
C ASP A 25 -10.39 21.85 6.07
N LEU A 26 -10.14 20.72 5.40
CA LEU A 26 -10.68 20.43 4.06
C LEU A 26 -12.21 20.28 4.07
N TYR A 27 -12.78 19.67 5.12
CA TYR A 27 -14.24 19.64 5.31
C TYR A 27 -14.80 21.05 5.56
N SER A 28 -14.09 21.90 6.30
CA SER A 28 -14.49 23.29 6.54
C SER A 28 -14.52 24.11 5.24
N CYS A 29 -13.66 23.79 4.28
CA CYS A 29 -13.65 24.42 2.95
C CYS A 29 -14.95 24.21 2.15
N LEU A 30 -15.74 23.18 2.48
CA LEU A 30 -17.06 22.94 1.87
C LEU A 30 -18.06 24.06 2.18
N LEU A 31 -17.87 24.78 3.29
CA LEU A 31 -18.80 25.78 3.79
C LEU A 31 -18.44 27.22 3.35
N VAL A 32 -17.31 27.40 2.66
CA VAL A 32 -16.79 28.74 2.33
C VAL A 32 -17.59 29.41 1.21
N ASN A 33 -17.59 28.82 0.02
CA ASN A 33 -18.41 29.23 -1.12
C ASN A 33 -18.44 28.12 -2.18
N LYS A 34 -19.20 28.34 -3.27
CA LYS A 34 -19.36 27.34 -4.35
C LYS A 34 -18.03 26.89 -4.97
N ASN A 35 -17.07 27.79 -5.19
CA ASN A 35 -15.80 27.42 -5.83
C ASN A 35 -14.92 26.57 -4.90
N TRP A 36 -14.78 27.00 -3.64
CA TRP A 36 -14.05 26.23 -2.62
C TRP A 36 -14.68 24.86 -2.40
N SER A 37 -16.01 24.81 -2.31
CA SER A 37 -16.74 23.56 -2.14
C SER A 37 -16.56 22.62 -3.32
N ASN A 38 -16.66 23.11 -4.56
CA ASN A 38 -16.43 22.29 -5.77
C ASN A 38 -15.06 21.58 -5.75
N GLU A 39 -13.99 22.32 -5.48
CA GLU A 39 -12.64 21.75 -5.48
C GLU A 39 -12.36 20.88 -4.24
N ALA A 40 -12.88 21.25 -3.07
CA ALA A 40 -12.75 20.43 -1.87
C ALA A 40 -13.47 19.08 -2.03
N VAL A 41 -14.70 19.06 -2.56
CA VAL A 41 -15.42 17.83 -2.89
C VAL A 41 -14.65 16.98 -3.89
N ARG A 42 -14.11 17.60 -4.95
CA ARG A 42 -13.30 16.89 -5.96
C ARG A 42 -12.11 16.17 -5.35
N LEU A 43 -11.45 16.75 -4.35
CA LEU A 43 -10.32 16.12 -3.65
C LEU A 43 -10.79 15.04 -2.68
N LEU A 44 -11.80 15.30 -1.86
CA LEU A 44 -12.33 14.32 -0.91
C LEU A 44 -12.86 13.06 -1.61
N TRP A 45 -13.57 13.24 -2.73
CA TRP A 45 -14.12 12.16 -3.56
C TRP A 45 -13.13 11.60 -4.58
N SER A 46 -11.88 12.05 -4.57
CA SER A 46 -10.82 11.41 -5.36
C SER A 46 -10.44 10.03 -4.81
N LYS A 47 -10.49 9.87 -3.48
CA LYS A 47 -10.22 8.61 -2.75
C LYS A 47 -11.15 8.46 -1.52
N PRO A 48 -12.48 8.43 -1.72
CA PRO A 48 -13.45 8.50 -0.64
C PRO A 48 -13.33 7.30 0.31
N PHE A 49 -12.93 6.13 -0.21
CA PHE A 49 -12.71 4.91 0.56
C PHE A 49 -11.42 4.91 1.40
N TYR A 50 -10.57 5.92 1.21
CA TYR A 50 -9.33 6.09 1.96
C TYR A 50 -9.48 7.14 3.08
N TYR A 51 -10.25 8.21 2.84
CA TYR A 51 -10.32 9.36 3.75
C TYR A 51 -11.40 9.28 4.83
N THR A 52 -12.29 8.27 4.81
CA THR A 52 -13.50 8.28 5.63
C THR A 52 -13.41 7.36 6.86
N ASN A 53 -13.84 7.87 8.03
CA ASN A 53 -13.88 7.13 9.31
C ASN A 53 -15.18 6.31 9.45
N HIS A 54 -15.11 5.23 10.26
CA HIS A 54 -16.06 4.11 10.34
C HIS A 54 -17.54 4.41 10.63
N THR A 55 -17.91 5.57 11.16
CA THR A 55 -19.26 5.82 11.72
C THR A 55 -20.34 6.29 10.73
N SER A 56 -20.01 6.62 9.48
CA SER A 56 -21.01 7.04 8.46
C SER A 56 -20.76 6.46 7.07
N LEU A 57 -19.98 5.37 6.97
CA LEU A 57 -19.47 4.88 5.69
C LEU A 57 -20.53 4.27 4.76
N SER A 58 -21.63 3.72 5.27
CA SER A 58 -22.69 3.17 4.41
C SER A 58 -23.39 4.25 3.59
N LYS A 59 -23.42 5.51 4.06
CA LYS A 59 -24.04 6.64 3.34
C LYS A 59 -23.33 6.99 2.04
N ILE A 60 -22.06 6.59 1.88
CA ILE A 60 -21.34 6.76 0.60
C ILE A 60 -22.00 5.94 -0.49
N ILE A 61 -22.54 4.76 -0.15
CA ILE A 61 -23.26 3.92 -1.10
C ILE A 61 -24.53 4.64 -1.57
N ASP A 62 -25.31 5.26 -0.68
CA ASP A 62 -26.49 6.06 -1.04
C ASP A 62 -26.15 7.15 -2.06
N VAL A 63 -25.05 7.88 -1.84
CA VAL A 63 -24.60 8.92 -2.78
C VAL A 63 -24.24 8.34 -4.16
N TYR A 64 -23.69 7.13 -4.22
CA TYR A 64 -23.43 6.49 -5.51
C TYR A 64 -24.67 5.90 -6.16
N LEU A 65 -25.64 5.44 -5.38
CA LEU A 65 -26.95 5.06 -5.88
C LEU A 65 -27.65 6.27 -6.54
N ASP A 66 -27.55 7.45 -5.93
CA ASP A 66 -27.98 8.73 -6.51
C ASP A 66 -27.20 9.10 -7.79
N CYS A 67 -26.04 8.51 -8.04
CA CYS A 67 -25.24 8.75 -9.25
C CYS A 67 -25.56 7.77 -10.41
N LEU A 68 -26.35 6.71 -10.18
CA LEU A 68 -26.76 5.77 -11.23
C LEU A 68 -27.66 6.45 -12.26
N ASP A 69 -27.68 5.96 -13.50
CA ASP A 69 -28.64 6.44 -14.50
C ASP A 69 -30.04 5.84 -14.29
N GLU A 70 -31.05 6.42 -14.95
CA GLU A 70 -32.46 6.03 -14.76
C GLU A 70 -32.67 4.54 -15.05
N ASN A 71 -32.09 4.02 -16.13
CA ASN A 71 -32.14 2.60 -16.49
C ASN A 71 -31.56 1.70 -15.39
N ASP A 72 -30.39 2.05 -14.85
CA ASP A 72 -29.77 1.27 -13.77
C ASP A 72 -30.65 1.29 -12.50
N ARG A 73 -31.33 2.40 -12.18
CA ARG A 73 -32.23 2.50 -11.01
C ARG A 73 -33.50 1.70 -11.19
N GLU A 74 -34.11 1.78 -12.37
CA GLU A 74 -35.31 1.00 -12.74
C GLU A 74 -35.02 -0.50 -12.63
N GLU A 75 -33.88 -0.97 -13.15
CA GLU A 75 -33.48 -2.37 -13.04
C GLU A 75 -33.33 -2.82 -11.58
N LEU A 76 -32.74 -2.00 -10.71
CA LEU A 76 -32.62 -2.30 -9.28
C LEU A 76 -34.00 -2.45 -8.61
N ILE A 77 -34.96 -1.57 -8.92
CA ILE A 77 -36.30 -1.61 -8.33
C ILE A 77 -37.13 -2.76 -8.90
N GLU A 78 -37.20 -2.87 -10.23
CA GLU A 78 -38.14 -3.75 -10.91
C GLU A 78 -37.68 -5.20 -10.94
N VAL A 79 -36.39 -5.43 -11.21
CA VAL A 79 -35.82 -6.77 -11.37
C VAL A 79 -35.34 -7.31 -10.04
N TYR A 80 -34.50 -6.54 -9.34
CA TYR A 80 -33.83 -7.00 -8.13
C TYR A 80 -34.60 -6.72 -6.83
N LYS A 81 -35.78 -6.08 -6.94
CA LYS A 81 -36.67 -5.76 -5.81
C LYS A 81 -35.93 -5.07 -4.68
N PHE A 82 -35.10 -4.08 -5.01
CA PHE A 82 -34.43 -3.24 -4.02
C PHE A 82 -35.44 -2.57 -3.09
N PRO A 83 -35.06 -2.26 -1.84
CA PRO A 83 -36.00 -1.76 -0.85
C PRO A 83 -36.56 -0.41 -1.30
N LEU A 84 -37.90 -0.31 -1.34
CA LEU A 84 -38.68 0.78 -1.92
C LEU A 84 -38.52 2.15 -1.22
N ASN A 85 -37.81 2.21 -0.09
CA ASN A 85 -37.62 3.44 0.69
C ASN A 85 -36.40 4.27 0.27
N ILE A 86 -35.72 3.91 -0.83
CA ILE A 86 -34.61 4.70 -1.37
C ILE A 86 -35.19 5.75 -2.32
N ASP A 87 -35.23 6.99 -1.85
CA ASP A 87 -35.57 8.16 -2.65
C ASP A 87 -34.31 8.58 -3.44
N PHE A 88 -34.24 8.20 -4.71
CA PHE A 88 -33.10 8.54 -5.57
C PHE A 88 -33.10 10.03 -5.88
N ARG A 89 -32.09 10.74 -5.40
CA ARG A 89 -31.98 12.19 -5.56
C ARG A 89 -31.02 12.56 -6.68
N LYS A 90 -31.17 13.78 -7.19
CA LYS A 90 -30.14 14.36 -8.06
C LYS A 90 -28.92 14.72 -7.20
N PRO A 91 -27.75 14.12 -7.46
CA PRO A 91 -26.58 14.37 -6.65
C PRO A 91 -26.12 15.82 -6.86
N TYR A 92 -25.79 16.51 -5.77
CA TYR A 92 -25.40 17.92 -5.83
C TYR A 92 -24.10 18.12 -6.62
N TYR A 93 -23.16 17.17 -6.51
CA TYR A 93 -21.90 17.15 -7.26
C TYR A 93 -21.81 15.85 -8.08
N PRO A 94 -21.02 15.84 -9.18
CA PRO A 94 -20.75 14.61 -9.94
C PRO A 94 -19.75 13.71 -9.20
N TYR A 95 -20.13 13.19 -8.03
CA TYR A 95 -19.26 12.46 -7.12
C TYR A 95 -18.54 11.27 -7.78
N ALA A 96 -19.28 10.46 -8.54
CA ALA A 96 -18.73 9.32 -9.26
C ALA A 96 -17.63 9.70 -10.28
N SER A 97 -17.69 10.92 -10.84
CA SER A 97 -16.69 11.42 -11.79
C SER A 97 -15.38 11.85 -11.13
N TYR A 98 -15.35 12.02 -9.81
CA TYR A 98 -14.14 12.42 -9.10
C TYR A 98 -13.25 11.25 -8.74
N HIS A 99 -13.77 10.02 -8.78
CA HIS A 99 -13.07 8.82 -8.36
C HIS A 99 -11.76 8.63 -9.13
N ARG A 100 -10.66 8.42 -8.39
CA ARG A 100 -9.33 8.17 -8.98
C ARG A 100 -8.77 6.81 -8.61
N HIS A 101 -9.31 6.20 -7.56
CA HIS A 101 -8.75 5.01 -6.97
C HIS A 101 -9.84 4.18 -6.29
N ILE A 102 -10.05 2.95 -6.76
CA ILE A 102 -10.94 1.97 -6.14
C ILE A 102 -10.12 1.13 -5.15
N TYR A 103 -10.53 1.15 -3.88
CA TYR A 103 -10.02 0.25 -2.85
C TYR A 103 -11.03 -0.89 -2.64
N TYR A 104 -10.81 -2.03 -3.28
CA TYR A 104 -11.79 -3.12 -3.33
C TYR A 104 -12.17 -3.65 -1.95
N ARG A 105 -11.21 -3.82 -1.02
CA ARG A 105 -11.47 -4.26 0.37
C ARG A 105 -12.50 -3.36 1.05
N THR A 106 -12.29 -2.05 0.98
CA THR A 106 -13.19 -1.09 1.60
C THR A 106 -14.53 -1.09 0.89
N LEU A 107 -14.56 -1.00 -0.45
CA LEU A 107 -15.79 -1.01 -1.23
C LEU A 107 -16.66 -2.24 -0.91
N ILE A 108 -16.08 -3.43 -0.94
CA ILE A 108 -16.76 -4.69 -0.59
C ILE A 108 -17.34 -4.62 0.82
N SER A 109 -16.54 -4.20 1.80
CA SER A 109 -17.00 -4.07 3.19
C SER A 109 -18.15 -3.07 3.34
N LEU A 110 -18.15 -1.98 2.54
CA LEU A 110 -19.21 -0.98 2.56
C LEU A 110 -20.50 -1.48 1.92
N VAL A 111 -20.40 -2.14 0.76
CA VAL A 111 -21.57 -2.71 0.08
C VAL A 111 -22.17 -3.83 0.92
N ASP A 112 -21.36 -4.71 1.50
CA ASP A 112 -21.84 -5.77 2.40
C ASP A 112 -22.57 -5.19 3.61
N ARG A 113 -21.97 -4.20 4.28
CA ARG A 113 -22.60 -3.52 5.42
C ARG A 113 -23.89 -2.80 5.02
N TRP A 114 -23.88 -2.06 3.91
CA TRP A 114 -25.04 -1.34 3.42
C TRP A 114 -26.20 -2.30 3.14
N CYS A 115 -25.93 -3.40 2.44
CA CYS A 115 -26.95 -4.39 2.19
C CYS A 115 -27.43 -5.06 3.48
N GLY A 116 -26.53 -5.36 4.42
CA GLY A 116 -26.89 -5.93 5.72
C GLY A 116 -27.82 -5.03 6.55
N THR A 117 -27.69 -3.71 6.42
CA THR A 117 -28.60 -2.75 7.07
C THR A 117 -29.98 -2.63 6.40
N HIS A 118 -30.11 -3.07 5.15
CA HIS A 118 -31.33 -2.92 4.36
C HIS A 118 -32.02 -4.26 4.03
N SER A 119 -31.32 -5.39 4.17
CA SER A 119 -31.84 -6.72 3.87
C SER A 119 -32.74 -7.22 5.00
N PRO A 120 -33.88 -7.89 4.68
CA PRO A 120 -34.63 -8.64 5.68
C PRO A 120 -33.73 -9.71 6.31
N SER A 121 -33.81 -9.88 7.64
CA SER A 121 -32.92 -10.75 8.41
C SER A 121 -32.92 -12.20 7.90
N GLY A 122 -31.73 -12.74 7.58
CA GLY A 122 -31.49 -14.18 7.50
C GLY A 122 -31.29 -14.81 6.11
N SER A 123 -31.33 -14.07 5.00
CA SER A 123 -31.03 -14.61 3.66
C SER A 123 -29.61 -14.25 3.17
N LYS A 124 -29.06 -15.06 2.24
CA LYS A 124 -27.90 -14.64 1.44
C LYS A 124 -28.23 -13.29 0.82
N ASN A 125 -27.41 -12.29 1.09
CA ASN A 125 -27.58 -10.91 0.66
C ASN A 125 -27.73 -10.82 -0.88
N PRO A 126 -28.95 -10.70 -1.43
CA PRO A 126 -29.19 -10.83 -2.87
C PRO A 126 -28.70 -9.60 -3.64
N TRP A 127 -28.51 -8.48 -2.94
CA TRP A 127 -28.18 -7.19 -3.54
C TRP A 127 -26.67 -6.94 -3.64
N PHE A 128 -25.86 -7.64 -2.84
CA PHE A 128 -24.41 -7.42 -2.79
C PHE A 128 -23.76 -7.48 -4.18
N TYR A 129 -23.97 -8.58 -4.91
CA TYR A 129 -23.33 -8.79 -6.22
C TYR A 129 -23.80 -7.77 -7.25
N VAL A 130 -25.11 -7.46 -7.24
CA VAL A 130 -25.72 -6.49 -8.15
C VAL A 130 -25.15 -5.10 -7.90
N LEU A 131 -25.06 -4.67 -6.64
CA LEU A 131 -24.47 -3.38 -6.28
C LEU A 131 -23.00 -3.30 -6.67
N MET A 132 -22.21 -4.34 -6.35
CA MET A 132 -20.80 -4.37 -6.74
C MET A 132 -20.65 -4.16 -8.24
N LYS A 133 -21.43 -4.90 -9.05
CA LYS A 133 -21.41 -4.77 -10.52
C LYS A 133 -21.80 -3.38 -11.00
N LYS A 134 -22.90 -2.81 -10.49
CA LYS A 134 -23.39 -1.48 -10.89
C LYS A 134 -22.41 -0.37 -10.51
N LEU A 135 -21.85 -0.42 -9.30
CA LEU A 135 -20.90 0.59 -8.82
C LEU A 135 -19.56 0.54 -9.57
N ILE A 136 -19.02 -0.65 -9.84
CA ILE A 136 -17.79 -0.79 -10.64
C ILE A 136 -18.03 -0.23 -12.04
N LYS A 137 -19.12 -0.63 -12.72
CA LYS A 137 -19.47 -0.13 -14.05
C LYS A 137 -19.66 1.39 -14.06
N LEU A 138 -20.27 1.96 -13.01
CA LEU A 138 -20.40 3.41 -12.84
C LEU A 138 -19.01 4.08 -12.83
N PHE A 139 -18.08 3.59 -12.01
CA PHE A 139 -16.74 4.18 -11.91
C PHE A 139 -15.95 4.04 -13.21
N GLU A 140 -16.06 2.89 -13.89
CA GLU A 140 -15.42 2.64 -15.17
C GLU A 140 -15.94 3.58 -16.26
N LYS A 141 -17.27 3.63 -16.45
CA LYS A 141 -17.93 4.53 -17.41
C LYS A 141 -17.51 5.98 -17.19
N LYS A 142 -17.47 6.45 -15.94
CA LYS A 142 -17.05 7.83 -15.64
C LYS A 142 -15.56 8.05 -15.87
N SER A 143 -14.70 7.07 -15.60
CA SER A 143 -13.26 7.19 -15.84
C SER A 143 -12.91 7.20 -17.32
N GLU A 144 -13.62 6.39 -18.12
CA GLU A 144 -13.49 6.33 -19.58
C GLU A 144 -13.89 7.65 -20.24
N ILE A 145 -15.06 8.19 -19.88
CA ILE A 145 -15.54 9.50 -20.39
C ILE A 145 -14.54 10.63 -20.12
N LEU A 146 -13.77 10.52 -19.04
CA LEU A 146 -12.79 11.54 -18.65
C LEU A 146 -11.38 11.25 -19.19
N GLU A 147 -11.17 10.14 -19.90
CA GLU A 147 -9.86 9.67 -20.38
C GLU A 147 -8.82 9.55 -19.26
N ARG A 148 -9.24 9.03 -18.09
CA ARG A 148 -8.38 8.93 -16.90
C ARG A 148 -8.15 7.48 -16.51
N LYS A 149 -6.90 7.16 -16.13
CA LYS A 149 -6.58 5.86 -15.53
C LYS A 149 -7.22 5.78 -14.15
N LEU A 150 -8.05 4.75 -13.96
CA LEU A 150 -8.62 4.40 -12.66
C LEU A 150 -7.70 3.41 -11.97
N GLN A 151 -7.09 3.80 -10.85
CA GLN A 151 -6.24 2.90 -10.09
C GLN A 151 -7.08 1.94 -9.26
N ARG A 152 -6.64 0.69 -9.17
CA ARG A 152 -7.37 -0.37 -8.50
C ARG A 152 -6.46 -1.13 -7.54
N THR A 153 -6.84 -1.11 -6.27
CA THR A 153 -6.10 -1.76 -5.18
C THR A 153 -6.94 -2.85 -4.54
N LEU A 154 -6.37 -4.05 -4.48
CA LEU A 154 -6.86 -5.16 -3.68
C LEU A 154 -5.94 -5.34 -2.48
N TYR A 155 -6.47 -5.09 -1.29
CA TYR A 155 -5.73 -5.23 -0.04
C TYR A 155 -6.34 -6.37 0.79
N LEU A 156 -5.56 -7.40 1.06
CA LEU A 156 -5.97 -8.66 1.69
C LEU A 156 -5.04 -9.05 2.84
N ILE A 157 -4.48 -8.06 3.54
CA ILE A 157 -3.70 -8.28 4.76
C ILE A 157 -4.63 -8.17 5.96
N GLU A 158 -4.60 -9.15 6.85
CA GLU A 158 -5.38 -9.15 8.10
C GLU A 158 -4.83 -8.11 9.07
N THR A 159 -5.73 -7.36 9.70
CA THR A 159 -5.38 -6.30 10.66
C THR A 159 -5.95 -6.54 12.06
N ASP A 160 -6.84 -7.54 12.23
CA ASP A 160 -7.55 -7.77 13.48
C ASP A 160 -7.28 -9.19 14.00
N GLN A 161 -6.41 -9.29 15.01
CA GLN A 161 -6.35 -10.43 15.93
C GLN A 161 -7.50 -10.28 16.95
N GLY A 162 -8.73 -10.36 16.47
CA GLY A 162 -9.88 -10.63 17.33
C GLY A 162 -9.97 -12.14 17.51
N VAL A 163 -9.51 -12.64 18.67
CA VAL A 163 -9.59 -14.03 19.18
C VAL A 163 -10.58 -14.92 18.40
N GLY A 164 -10.07 -15.60 17.38
CA GLY A 164 -10.85 -16.49 16.53
C GLY A 164 -9.95 -17.09 15.48
N PHE A 165 -9.71 -18.41 15.57
CA PHE A 165 -8.98 -19.16 14.56
C PHE A 165 -9.82 -19.26 13.29
N GLY A 166 -9.67 -18.29 12.39
CA GLY A 166 -10.25 -18.30 11.06
C GLY A 166 -9.95 -17.00 10.31
N PRO A 167 -9.77 -17.02 8.97
CA PRO A 167 -9.56 -15.81 8.20
C PRO A 167 -10.72 -14.82 8.41
N PRO A 168 -10.52 -13.49 8.33
CA PRO A 168 -11.57 -12.54 8.64
C PRO A 168 -12.70 -12.65 7.62
N ARG A 169 -13.92 -12.28 8.06
CA ARG A 169 -15.15 -12.21 7.24
C ARG A 169 -14.95 -11.56 5.86
N ASN A 170 -14.01 -10.62 5.73
CA ASN A 170 -13.68 -9.94 4.47
C ASN A 170 -12.97 -10.82 3.42
N VAL A 171 -12.10 -11.76 3.84
CA VAL A 171 -11.49 -12.73 2.91
C VAL A 171 -12.56 -13.72 2.47
N TYR A 172 -13.46 -14.12 3.38
CA TYR A 172 -14.65 -14.90 3.04
C TYR A 172 -15.67 -14.15 2.17
N LEU A 173 -15.64 -12.81 2.09
CA LEU A 173 -16.51 -12.06 1.16
C LEU A 173 -15.88 -11.95 -0.24
N ILE A 174 -14.56 -12.13 -0.33
CA ILE A 174 -13.79 -12.17 -1.57
C ILE A 174 -13.73 -13.63 -2.02
N GLN A 175 -14.91 -14.17 -2.36
CA GLN A 175 -15.06 -15.50 -2.98
C GLN A 175 -14.95 -15.40 -4.49
N LYS A 176 -14.89 -16.57 -5.15
CA LYS A 176 -14.81 -16.71 -6.60
C LYS A 176 -15.86 -15.86 -7.33
N GLU A 177 -17.06 -15.80 -6.78
CA GLU A 177 -18.22 -15.06 -7.29
C GLU A 177 -17.98 -13.54 -7.24
N THR A 178 -17.43 -13.01 -6.14
CA THR A 178 -17.07 -11.59 -6.03
C THR A 178 -15.94 -11.24 -7.00
N MET A 179 -15.01 -12.18 -7.22
CA MET A 179 -13.91 -11.98 -8.17
C MET A 179 -14.41 -11.80 -9.60
N GLU A 180 -15.53 -12.39 -10.01
CA GLU A 180 -16.10 -12.22 -11.36
C GLU A 180 -16.29 -10.75 -11.75
N TYR A 181 -16.60 -9.89 -10.78
CA TYR A 181 -16.89 -8.48 -11.00
C TYR A 181 -15.69 -7.55 -10.81
N ILE A 182 -14.58 -8.07 -10.27
CA ILE A 182 -13.34 -7.31 -10.14
C ILE A 182 -12.59 -7.41 -11.48
N SER A 183 -12.55 -6.28 -12.18
CA SER A 183 -11.77 -6.06 -13.40
C SER A 183 -10.44 -5.39 -13.04
N ASP A 184 -9.39 -5.79 -13.76
CA ASP A 184 -8.05 -5.16 -13.84
C ASP A 184 -7.48 -4.62 -12.53
N ILE A 185 -6.60 -5.38 -11.87
CA ILE A 185 -5.98 -4.90 -10.63
C ILE A 185 -4.58 -4.37 -10.92
N ASP A 186 -4.33 -3.10 -10.60
CA ASP A 186 -2.99 -2.52 -10.68
C ASP A 186 -2.13 -2.93 -9.48
N ARG A 187 -2.77 -3.12 -8.31
CA ARG A 187 -2.06 -3.27 -7.04
C ARG A 187 -2.66 -4.31 -6.12
N ILE A 188 -1.82 -5.21 -5.63
CA ILE A 188 -2.22 -6.30 -4.72
C ILE A 188 -1.33 -6.27 -3.48
N TRP A 189 -1.95 -6.22 -2.31
CA TRP A 189 -1.30 -6.50 -1.02
C TRP A 189 -1.95 -7.71 -0.40
N PHE A 190 -1.18 -8.72 -0.05
CA PHE A 190 -1.70 -10.04 0.25
C PHE A 190 -1.10 -10.61 1.53
N GLY A 191 -1.94 -11.04 2.48
CA GLY A 191 -1.51 -11.78 3.65
C GLY A 191 -1.42 -13.28 3.34
N LEU A 192 -0.27 -13.89 3.60
CA LEU A 192 0.00 -15.30 3.38
C LEU A 192 -0.19 -16.10 4.67
N TYR A 193 -1.10 -17.07 4.61
CA TYR A 193 -1.32 -18.15 5.57
C TYR A 193 -1.56 -19.46 4.80
N THR A 194 -1.46 -20.62 5.46
CA THR A 194 -1.39 -21.96 4.84
C THR A 194 -2.43 -22.21 3.74
N GLU A 195 -3.65 -21.71 3.90
CA GLU A 195 -4.77 -21.92 2.96
C GLU A 195 -4.83 -20.92 1.79
N THR A 196 -4.00 -19.87 1.78
CA THR A 196 -4.09 -18.79 0.78
C THR A 196 -3.33 -19.00 -0.50
N ASN A 197 -2.40 -19.97 -0.56
CA ASN A 197 -1.53 -20.15 -1.71
C ASN A 197 -2.34 -20.41 -2.99
N ALA A 198 -3.35 -21.26 -2.91
CA ALA A 198 -4.25 -21.54 -4.02
C ALA A 198 -4.97 -20.27 -4.49
N PHE A 199 -5.39 -19.42 -3.56
CA PHE A 199 -6.05 -18.16 -3.91
C PHE A 199 -5.09 -17.17 -4.59
N LEU A 200 -3.85 -17.05 -4.10
CA LEU A 200 -2.83 -16.23 -4.77
C LEU A 200 -2.54 -16.73 -6.19
N GLN A 201 -2.48 -18.05 -6.41
CA GLN A 201 -2.32 -18.62 -7.74
C GLN A 201 -3.50 -18.26 -8.67
N GLU A 202 -4.74 -18.33 -8.19
CA GLU A 202 -5.91 -17.91 -8.96
C GLU A 202 -5.87 -16.41 -9.30
N LEU A 203 -5.45 -15.56 -8.35
CA LEU A 203 -5.22 -14.13 -8.61
C LEU A 203 -4.17 -13.93 -9.71
N GLY A 204 -3.07 -14.68 -9.68
CA GLY A 204 -2.00 -14.59 -10.69
C GLY A 204 -2.43 -15.10 -12.06
N LYS A 205 -3.37 -16.04 -12.14
CA LYS A 205 -3.99 -16.48 -13.42
C LYS A 205 -4.91 -15.42 -13.99
N ARG A 206 -5.66 -14.73 -13.13
CA ARG A 206 -6.68 -13.74 -13.53
C ARG A 206 -6.09 -12.37 -13.85
N TYR A 207 -5.12 -11.92 -13.07
CA TYR A 207 -4.51 -10.59 -13.18
C TYR A 207 -3.03 -10.74 -13.51
N THR A 208 -2.68 -10.45 -14.76
CA THR A 208 -1.32 -10.61 -15.32
C THR A 208 -0.62 -9.28 -15.59
N ASN A 209 -1.24 -8.16 -15.21
CA ASN A 209 -0.72 -6.80 -15.42
C ASN A 209 -0.61 -6.02 -14.11
N VAL A 210 -0.41 -6.72 -12.97
CA VAL A 210 -0.22 -6.06 -11.69
C VAL A 210 1.09 -5.25 -11.70
N GLU A 211 1.00 -3.98 -11.34
CA GLU A 211 2.13 -3.05 -11.30
C GLU A 211 2.80 -3.04 -9.91
N HIS A 212 2.03 -3.23 -8.85
CA HIS A 212 2.53 -3.20 -7.47
C HIS A 212 2.06 -4.43 -6.69
N PHE A 213 3.01 -5.21 -6.18
CA PHE A 213 2.72 -6.42 -5.43
C PHE A 213 3.40 -6.37 -4.05
N GLY A 214 2.60 -6.56 -3.01
CA GLY A 214 3.03 -6.61 -1.62
C GLY A 214 2.60 -7.92 -0.97
N VAL A 215 3.49 -8.55 -0.22
CA VAL A 215 3.17 -9.78 0.54
C VAL A 215 3.55 -9.66 2.00
N PHE A 216 2.73 -10.25 2.85
CA PHE A 216 2.94 -10.32 4.30
C PHE A 216 2.79 -11.77 4.77
N MET A 217 3.87 -12.44 5.15
CA MET A 217 3.81 -13.79 5.70
C MET A 217 3.51 -13.74 7.20
N GLN A 218 2.39 -14.32 7.62
CA GLN A 218 1.97 -14.25 9.02
C GLN A 218 2.64 -15.29 9.92
N THR A 219 3.05 -16.41 9.33
CA THR A 219 3.67 -17.52 10.03
C THR A 219 5.17 -17.50 9.83
N VAL A 220 5.88 -17.86 10.88
CA VAL A 220 7.34 -17.97 10.91
C VAL A 220 7.74 -19.42 10.71
N GLY A 221 8.79 -19.64 9.92
CA GLY A 221 9.33 -20.96 9.59
C GLY A 221 9.59 -21.10 8.08
N SER A 222 10.22 -22.22 7.68
CA SER A 222 10.43 -22.55 6.26
C SER A 222 9.11 -22.96 5.62
N GLN A 223 8.36 -21.98 5.12
CA GLN A 223 7.16 -22.22 4.32
C GLN A 223 7.50 -22.03 2.84
N ALA A 224 8.34 -22.92 2.32
CA ALA A 224 8.75 -22.94 0.91
C ALA A 224 7.56 -22.88 -0.06
N SER A 225 6.40 -23.40 0.34
CA SER A 225 5.15 -23.33 -0.42
C SER A 225 4.65 -21.87 -0.61
N HIS A 226 4.73 -21.02 0.41
CA HIS A 226 4.36 -19.60 0.32
C HIS A 226 5.29 -18.85 -0.64
N SER A 227 6.61 -19.02 -0.48
CA SER A 227 7.59 -18.40 -1.37
C SER A 227 7.46 -18.87 -2.81
N THR A 228 7.12 -20.14 -3.01
CA THR A 228 6.84 -20.69 -4.35
C THR A 228 5.59 -20.05 -4.95
N ALA A 229 4.49 -19.91 -4.19
CA ALA A 229 3.29 -19.23 -4.67
C ALA A 229 3.54 -17.76 -5.02
N VAL A 230 4.36 -17.05 -4.24
CA VAL A 230 4.78 -15.67 -4.53
C VAL A 230 5.62 -15.62 -5.81
N ALA A 231 6.57 -16.53 -5.98
CA ALA A 231 7.41 -16.61 -7.17
C ALA A 231 6.60 -16.92 -8.43
N GLU A 232 5.66 -17.88 -8.35
CA GLU A 232 4.72 -18.19 -9.43
C GLU A 232 3.85 -16.99 -9.80
N PHE A 233 3.36 -16.24 -8.80
CA PHE A 233 2.59 -15.03 -9.04
C PHE A 233 3.39 -13.99 -9.81
N ILE A 234 4.64 -13.72 -9.38
CA ILE A 234 5.55 -12.77 -10.03
C ILE A 234 5.83 -13.17 -11.48
N ASN A 235 6.13 -14.45 -11.73
CA ASN A 235 6.43 -14.96 -13.07
C ASN A 235 5.24 -14.84 -14.05
N ARG A 236 4.01 -14.74 -13.55
CA ARG A 236 2.80 -14.54 -14.38
C ARG A 236 2.54 -13.08 -14.76
N GLN A 237 3.27 -12.13 -14.16
CA GLN A 237 3.07 -10.71 -14.43
C GLN A 237 3.81 -10.27 -15.69
N ASN A 238 3.30 -9.24 -16.36
CA ASN A 238 3.92 -8.66 -17.55
C ASN A 238 4.50 -7.26 -17.31
N LYS A 239 4.14 -6.63 -16.18
CA LYS A 239 4.36 -5.20 -15.94
C LYS A 239 4.69 -4.88 -14.48
N LEU A 240 5.22 -5.84 -13.72
CA LEU A 240 5.47 -5.60 -12.30
C LEU A 240 6.55 -4.54 -12.13
N GLN A 241 6.22 -3.45 -11.45
CA GLN A 241 7.11 -2.31 -11.21
C GLN A 241 7.64 -2.28 -9.78
N SER A 242 6.85 -2.78 -8.83
CA SER A 242 7.19 -2.74 -7.41
C SER A 242 6.88 -4.07 -6.76
N PHE A 243 7.85 -4.61 -6.03
CA PHE A 243 7.66 -5.74 -5.13
C PHE A 243 8.08 -5.36 -3.71
N GLN A 244 7.19 -5.61 -2.76
CA GLN A 244 7.47 -5.46 -1.33
C GLN A 244 7.15 -6.78 -0.64
N SER A 245 8.04 -7.22 0.25
CA SER A 245 7.81 -8.40 1.05
C SER A 245 8.04 -8.11 2.51
N ILE A 246 7.26 -8.78 3.34
CA ILE A 246 7.32 -8.73 4.78
C ILE A 246 7.32 -10.16 5.30
N TYR A 247 8.36 -10.53 6.06
CA TYR A 247 8.56 -11.88 6.61
C TYR A 247 8.76 -12.98 5.56
N LEU A 248 9.28 -12.63 4.39
CA LEU A 248 9.50 -13.60 3.32
C LEU A 248 10.53 -14.66 3.73
N SER A 249 10.12 -15.94 3.79
CA SER A 249 10.98 -17.05 4.17
C SER A 249 10.52 -18.37 3.50
N PRO A 250 11.36 -19.04 2.69
CA PRO A 250 12.70 -18.62 2.21
C PRO A 250 12.61 -17.59 1.07
N THR A 251 13.64 -16.74 0.90
CA THR A 251 13.63 -15.67 -0.13
C THR A 251 14.09 -16.13 -1.53
N SER A 252 14.80 -17.25 -1.64
CA SER A 252 15.47 -17.72 -2.86
C SER A 252 14.55 -17.86 -4.08
N ASN A 253 13.39 -18.53 -3.95
CA ASN A 253 12.43 -18.71 -5.05
C ASN A 253 11.95 -17.37 -5.62
N VAL A 254 11.74 -16.38 -4.75
CA VAL A 254 11.24 -15.07 -5.14
C VAL A 254 12.31 -14.28 -5.88
N ILE A 255 13.55 -14.28 -5.40
CA ILE A 255 14.68 -13.65 -6.10
C ILE A 255 14.78 -14.14 -7.55
N ASN A 256 14.66 -15.46 -7.74
CA ASN A 256 14.75 -16.06 -9.07
C ASN A 256 13.61 -15.60 -9.99
N SER A 257 12.40 -15.46 -9.44
CA SER A 257 11.25 -14.97 -10.22
C SER A 257 11.34 -13.50 -10.62
N LEU A 258 12.03 -12.66 -9.84
CA LEU A 258 12.13 -11.22 -10.12
C LEU A 258 12.87 -10.93 -11.44
N GLU A 259 13.73 -11.84 -11.90
CA GLU A 259 14.38 -11.73 -13.21
C GLU A 259 13.37 -11.62 -14.36
N SER A 260 12.23 -12.33 -14.27
CA SER A 260 11.18 -12.27 -15.29
C SER A 260 10.62 -10.85 -15.49
N GLN A 261 10.79 -9.98 -14.50
CA GLN A 261 10.29 -8.61 -14.46
C GLN A 261 11.42 -7.57 -14.61
N ALA A 262 12.62 -7.97 -15.03
CA ALA A 262 13.81 -7.11 -15.06
C ALA A 262 13.63 -5.81 -15.87
N ASN A 263 12.79 -5.83 -16.91
CA ASN A 263 12.53 -4.67 -17.77
C ASN A 263 11.54 -3.68 -17.15
N SER A 264 10.68 -4.09 -16.22
CA SER A 264 9.63 -3.24 -15.63
C SER A 264 9.91 -2.84 -14.18
N LEU A 265 10.68 -3.64 -13.42
CA LEU A 265 10.94 -3.41 -12.01
C LEU A 265 11.69 -2.09 -11.75
N ARG A 266 11.17 -1.35 -10.77
CA ARG A 266 11.68 -0.05 -10.29
C ARG A 266 11.89 -0.04 -8.78
N CYS A 267 11.15 -0.84 -8.01
CA CYS A 267 11.21 -0.83 -6.56
C CYS A 267 11.24 -2.25 -6.00
N LEU A 268 12.23 -2.55 -5.16
CA LEU A 268 12.32 -3.76 -4.35
C LEU A 268 12.51 -3.38 -2.89
N ASP A 269 11.67 -3.93 -2.02
CA ASP A 269 11.70 -3.65 -0.58
C ASP A 269 11.47 -4.94 0.21
N PHE A 270 12.56 -5.48 0.74
CA PHE A 270 12.56 -6.68 1.58
C PHE A 270 12.59 -6.25 3.04
N ILE A 271 11.55 -6.63 3.78
CA ILE A 271 11.40 -6.34 5.20
C ILE A 271 11.33 -7.66 5.95
N CYS A 272 12.23 -7.85 6.91
CA CYS A 272 12.24 -9.04 7.76
C CYS A 272 12.37 -10.35 6.95
N SER A 273 13.10 -10.31 5.84
CA SER A 273 13.23 -11.44 4.91
C SER A 273 14.42 -12.33 5.27
N ASN A 274 14.24 -13.64 5.10
CA ASN A 274 15.27 -14.65 5.35
C ASN A 274 15.97 -15.03 4.03
N PHE A 275 17.27 -14.72 3.94
CA PHE A 275 18.16 -15.00 2.81
C PHE A 275 19.05 -16.23 3.00
N PHE A 276 18.93 -16.97 4.11
CA PHE A 276 19.72 -18.20 4.33
C PHE A 276 19.56 -19.17 3.15
N GLY A 277 20.68 -19.65 2.61
CA GLY A 277 20.72 -20.57 1.48
C GLY A 277 20.25 -19.97 0.15
N CYS A 278 20.19 -18.63 0.02
CA CYS A 278 19.91 -17.99 -1.26
C CYS A 278 21.12 -18.08 -2.19
N ASP A 279 20.87 -18.29 -3.49
CA ASP A 279 21.90 -18.15 -4.52
C ASP A 279 22.44 -16.71 -4.58
N PRO A 280 23.65 -16.49 -5.11
CA PRO A 280 24.14 -15.17 -5.45
C PRO A 280 23.12 -14.36 -6.25
N LEU A 281 22.91 -13.09 -5.87
CA LEU A 281 21.87 -12.23 -6.42
C LEU A 281 22.21 -11.67 -7.82
N GLU A 282 22.94 -12.43 -8.65
CA GLU A 282 23.32 -12.07 -10.02
C GLU A 282 22.10 -11.66 -10.86
N ARG A 283 21.00 -12.40 -10.68
CA ARG A 283 19.72 -12.17 -11.39
C ARG A 283 19.15 -10.78 -11.15
N LEU A 284 19.29 -10.23 -9.94
CA LEU A 284 18.83 -8.86 -9.62
C LEU A 284 19.62 -7.79 -10.38
N THR A 285 20.88 -8.06 -10.73
CA THR A 285 21.72 -7.10 -11.46
C THR A 285 21.20 -6.81 -12.87
N LYS A 286 20.34 -7.68 -13.42
CA LYS A 286 19.66 -7.51 -14.71
C LYS A 286 18.56 -6.44 -14.66
N CYS A 287 18.06 -6.10 -13.47
CA CYS A 287 17.00 -5.11 -13.28
C CYS A 287 17.54 -3.67 -13.40
N LYS A 288 17.90 -3.23 -14.61
CA LYS A 288 18.55 -1.92 -14.86
C LYS A 288 17.64 -0.72 -14.60
N ASN A 289 16.33 -0.93 -14.48
CA ASN A 289 15.35 0.12 -14.20
C ASN A 289 15.09 0.36 -12.71
N LEU A 290 15.79 -0.34 -11.81
CA LEU A 290 15.64 -0.13 -10.37
C LEU A 290 15.98 1.31 -9.96
N GLU A 291 15.01 1.92 -9.27
CA GLU A 291 15.09 3.22 -8.64
C GLU A 291 15.23 3.11 -7.12
N ILE A 292 14.66 2.06 -6.52
CA ILE A 292 14.64 1.81 -5.08
C ILE A 292 14.99 0.35 -4.81
N LEU A 293 15.97 0.12 -3.92
CA LEU A 293 16.35 -1.21 -3.44
C LEU A 293 16.59 -1.17 -1.93
N ARG A 294 15.78 -1.88 -1.16
CA ARG A 294 15.83 -1.85 0.30
C ARG A 294 15.88 -3.24 0.92
N PHE A 295 16.73 -3.36 1.93
CA PHE A 295 16.86 -4.54 2.79
C PHE A 295 16.75 -4.06 4.24
N ARG A 296 15.68 -4.44 4.94
CA ARG A 296 15.38 -3.94 6.30
C ARG A 296 15.13 -5.11 7.23
N TYR A 297 15.93 -5.23 8.28
CA TYR A 297 15.85 -6.32 9.26
C TYR A 297 15.96 -7.71 8.62
N CYS A 298 16.72 -7.84 7.53
CA CYS A 298 16.91 -9.11 6.84
C CYS A 298 18.02 -9.93 7.52
N CYS A 299 17.89 -11.25 7.50
CA CYS A 299 18.90 -12.19 8.00
C CYS A 299 19.32 -13.20 6.93
N GLY A 300 20.40 -13.93 7.19
CA GLY A 300 20.98 -14.93 6.30
C GLY A 300 21.67 -14.35 5.07
N PHE A 301 21.99 -13.05 5.07
CA PHE A 301 22.67 -12.42 3.93
C PHE A 301 24.18 -12.54 4.12
N THR A 302 24.88 -13.20 3.20
CA THR A 302 26.35 -13.33 3.24
C THR A 302 27.00 -12.49 2.14
N ALA A 303 28.31 -12.25 2.25
CA ALA A 303 29.07 -11.56 1.20
C ALA A 303 29.00 -12.28 -0.15
N GLU A 304 28.95 -13.62 -0.14
CA GLU A 304 28.80 -14.46 -1.34
C GLU A 304 27.45 -14.23 -2.03
N ILE A 305 26.37 -14.13 -1.26
CA ILE A 305 25.03 -13.82 -1.79
C ILE A 305 25.04 -12.44 -2.50
N GLY A 306 25.76 -11.48 -1.93
CA GLY A 306 25.86 -10.11 -2.44
C GLY A 306 26.92 -9.85 -3.50
N GLU A 307 27.79 -10.81 -3.85
CA GLU A 307 29.01 -10.57 -4.64
C GLU A 307 28.74 -9.80 -5.95
N HIS A 308 27.77 -10.27 -6.75
CA HIS A 308 27.38 -9.62 -8.00
C HIS A 308 26.63 -8.31 -7.78
N LEU A 309 25.90 -8.18 -6.68
CA LEU A 309 25.20 -6.95 -6.33
C LEU A 309 26.20 -5.83 -6.04
N PHE A 310 27.31 -6.15 -5.36
CA PHE A 310 28.31 -5.17 -4.95
C PHE A 310 29.08 -4.54 -6.11
N THR A 311 29.23 -5.30 -7.20
CA THR A 311 29.93 -4.88 -8.41
C THR A 311 28.99 -4.35 -9.50
N ALA A 312 27.68 -4.58 -9.37
CA ALA A 312 26.69 -4.18 -10.34
C ALA A 312 26.51 -2.65 -10.45
N THR A 313 26.18 -2.20 -11.65
CA THR A 313 25.75 -0.82 -11.91
C THR A 313 24.23 -0.75 -12.09
N PHE A 314 23.60 0.11 -11.30
CA PHE A 314 22.17 0.45 -11.39
C PHE A 314 22.01 1.92 -11.83
N PRO A 315 21.75 2.19 -13.13
CA PRO A 315 21.84 3.55 -13.67
C PRO A 315 20.71 4.48 -13.22
N LYS A 316 19.56 3.94 -12.81
CA LYS A 316 18.38 4.71 -12.38
C LYS A 316 18.19 4.75 -10.87
N ILE A 317 19.12 4.14 -10.12
CA ILE A 317 18.99 4.02 -8.68
C ILE A 317 18.97 5.40 -8.03
N LYS A 318 18.01 5.59 -7.14
CA LYS A 318 17.85 6.80 -6.34
C LYS A 318 18.03 6.43 -4.88
N ASP A 319 17.50 5.30 -4.44
CA ASP A 319 17.54 4.88 -3.03
C ASP A 319 18.08 3.47 -2.88
N VAL A 320 19.10 3.34 -2.03
CA VAL A 320 19.55 2.07 -1.49
C VAL A 320 19.62 2.18 0.02
N THR A 321 18.74 1.45 0.69
CA THR A 321 18.64 1.46 2.15
C THR A 321 18.89 0.06 2.69
N VAL A 322 19.92 -0.07 3.53
CA VAL A 322 20.22 -1.32 4.26
C VAL A 322 20.18 -0.99 5.75
N LEU A 323 19.24 -1.62 6.44
CA LEU A 323 18.99 -1.41 7.87
C LEU A 323 19.03 -2.75 8.60
N LYS A 324 19.86 -2.85 9.63
CA LYS A 324 19.91 -3.98 10.58
C LYS A 324 19.95 -5.34 9.88
N THR A 325 20.97 -5.54 9.05
CA THR A 325 21.26 -6.81 8.36
C THR A 325 22.53 -7.44 8.91
N ASP A 326 22.66 -8.76 8.79
CA ASP A 326 23.81 -9.55 9.23
C ASP A 326 25.02 -9.54 8.26
N CYS A 327 24.97 -8.73 7.19
CA CYS A 327 26.04 -8.55 6.21
C CYS A 327 26.68 -7.14 6.27
N PRO A 328 27.88 -6.99 6.86
CA PRO A 328 28.61 -5.72 6.87
C PRO A 328 28.97 -5.20 5.47
N GLU A 329 29.27 -6.10 4.53
CA GLU A 329 29.62 -5.78 3.14
C GLU A 329 28.45 -5.12 2.40
N LEU A 330 27.23 -5.64 2.61
CA LEU A 330 26.00 -5.07 2.05
C LEU A 330 25.76 -3.64 2.57
N VAL A 331 25.95 -3.43 3.88
CA VAL A 331 25.85 -2.09 4.49
C VAL A 331 26.90 -1.15 3.89
N LYS A 332 28.15 -1.61 3.76
CA LYS A 332 29.24 -0.82 3.17
C LYS A 332 28.97 -0.46 1.71
N TRP A 333 28.48 -1.41 0.92
CA TRP A 333 28.11 -1.19 -0.48
C TRP A 333 27.00 -0.14 -0.61
N ALA A 334 25.92 -0.27 0.18
CA ALA A 334 24.82 0.69 0.18
C ALA A 334 25.29 2.10 0.59
N LYS A 335 26.11 2.20 1.65
CA LYS A 335 26.76 3.45 2.08
C LYS A 335 27.54 4.12 0.95
N LEU A 336 28.40 3.37 0.26
CA LEU A 336 29.22 3.88 -0.84
C LEU A 336 28.38 4.32 -2.04
N LEU A 337 27.37 3.55 -2.40
CA LEU A 337 26.48 3.87 -3.50
C LEU A 337 25.65 5.13 -3.20
N MET A 338 25.07 5.23 -2.01
CA MET A 338 24.31 6.42 -1.60
C MET A 338 25.19 7.66 -1.51
N LYS A 339 26.43 7.54 -1.01
CA LYS A 339 27.39 8.66 -1.01
C LYS A 339 27.79 9.09 -2.43
N LYS A 340 27.84 8.16 -3.38
CA LYS A 340 28.11 8.48 -4.80
C LYS A 340 26.96 9.28 -5.43
N ILE A 341 25.72 8.92 -5.11
CA ILE A 341 24.53 9.61 -5.64
C ILE A 341 24.32 10.95 -4.91
N TYR A 342 24.56 10.96 -3.59
CA TYR A 342 24.37 12.09 -2.69
C TYR A 342 25.64 12.31 -1.85
N PRO A 343 26.61 13.13 -2.31
CA PRO A 343 27.88 13.35 -1.62
C PRO A 343 27.76 13.83 -0.17
N ASP A 344 26.69 14.58 0.13
CA ASP A 344 26.39 15.12 1.46
C ASP A 344 25.59 14.14 2.35
N PHE A 345 25.37 12.91 1.90
CA PHE A 345 24.63 11.89 2.65
C PHE A 345 25.46 11.38 3.83
N LEU A 346 25.01 11.73 5.03
CA LEU A 346 25.56 11.24 6.30
C LEU A 346 24.81 9.98 6.72
N TYR A 347 25.46 8.83 6.58
CA TYR A 347 24.99 7.60 7.22
C TYR A 347 25.22 7.75 8.73
N LYS A 348 24.15 7.73 9.53
CA LYS A 348 24.31 7.52 10.97
C LYS A 348 24.50 6.05 11.21
N GLU A 349 25.61 5.71 11.87
CA GLU A 349 25.69 4.46 12.62
C GLU A 349 24.67 4.61 13.75
N GLU A 350 23.56 3.87 13.65
CA GLU A 350 22.76 3.64 14.85
C GLU A 350 23.57 2.66 15.70
N ASP A 351 24.46 3.22 16.53
CA ASP A 351 25.02 2.56 17.70
C ASP A 351 23.87 2.27 18.66
N THR A 352 23.13 1.21 18.37
CA THR A 352 22.39 0.50 19.39
C THR A 352 22.81 -0.94 19.29
N GLU A 353 23.72 -1.34 20.17
CA GLU A 353 23.96 -2.71 20.63
C GLU A 353 22.69 -3.30 21.28
N VAL A 354 21.51 -3.11 20.67
CA VAL A 354 20.39 -4.00 20.92
C VAL A 354 20.73 -5.21 20.08
N ASP A 355 21.11 -6.29 20.74
CA ASP A 355 21.30 -7.59 20.12
C ASP A 355 19.95 -8.07 19.56
N TYR A 356 19.57 -7.54 18.40
CA TYR A 356 18.42 -8.00 17.62
C TYR A 356 18.62 -9.45 17.18
N PHE A 357 19.89 -9.90 17.13
CA PHE A 357 20.32 -11.23 16.72
C PHE A 357 20.45 -12.24 17.87
N GLY A 358 20.24 -11.83 19.13
CA GLY A 358 20.23 -12.73 20.28
C GLY A 358 19.07 -13.72 20.24
N ALA A 359 18.02 -13.39 19.47
CA ALA A 359 16.94 -14.29 19.09
C ALA A 359 17.26 -15.20 17.89
N PHE A 360 18.44 -15.06 17.28
CA PHE A 360 18.91 -15.77 16.08
C PHE A 360 20.18 -16.62 16.34
N ASN A 361 20.81 -16.49 17.52
CA ASN A 361 22.01 -17.22 17.91
C ASN A 361 21.74 -18.12 19.13
N SER A 362 21.15 -19.30 18.89
CA SER A 362 21.35 -20.47 19.74
C SER A 362 21.05 -21.73 18.94
N ASP A 363 22.11 -22.52 18.72
CA ASP A 363 22.17 -23.89 18.19
C ASP A 363 21.40 -24.23 16.88
N PRO A 364 22.06 -24.79 15.84
CA PRO A 364 21.39 -25.25 14.61
C PRO A 364 20.33 -26.35 14.81
N GLU A 365 20.25 -26.95 16.00
CA GLU A 365 19.23 -27.96 16.36
C GLU A 365 17.98 -27.36 17.02
N ASP A 366 17.97 -26.06 17.31
CA ASP A 366 16.81 -25.38 17.89
C ASP A 366 16.10 -24.58 16.78
N GLU A 367 14.92 -25.04 16.36
CA GLU A 367 14.02 -24.33 15.42
C GLU A 367 13.52 -23.03 16.06
N THR A 368 14.42 -22.07 16.28
CA THR A 368 14.12 -20.83 16.99
C THR A 368 13.18 -19.97 16.15
N LEU A 369 11.94 -19.98 16.62
CA LEU A 369 10.80 -19.21 16.17
C LEU A 369 11.18 -17.71 16.13
N PHE A 370 11.50 -17.21 14.94
CA PHE A 370 11.54 -15.78 14.60
C PHE A 370 10.39 -15.05 15.33
N ASP A 371 10.72 -14.15 16.27
CA ASP A 371 9.72 -13.51 17.15
C ASP A 371 8.88 -12.49 16.37
N LEU A 372 7.83 -13.00 15.74
CA LEU A 372 6.80 -12.26 15.02
C LEU A 372 6.21 -11.13 15.85
N ASN A 373 6.11 -11.25 17.17
CA ASN A 373 5.48 -10.23 18.01
C ASN A 373 6.43 -9.06 18.26
N HIS A 374 7.71 -9.33 18.51
CA HIS A 374 8.74 -8.30 18.60
C HIS A 374 8.84 -7.50 17.29
N VAL A 375 8.88 -8.21 16.17
CA VAL A 375 9.04 -7.57 14.86
C VAL A 375 7.73 -6.92 14.37
N LYS A 376 6.55 -7.45 14.72
CA LYS A 376 5.27 -6.74 14.52
C LYS A 376 5.24 -5.43 15.31
N GLY A 377 5.79 -5.42 16.53
CA GLY A 377 5.99 -4.21 17.32
C GLY A 377 6.88 -3.18 16.62
N LEU A 378 7.98 -3.62 16.02
CA LEU A 378 8.88 -2.78 15.21
C LEU A 378 8.18 -2.24 13.94
N MET A 379 7.41 -3.06 13.23
CA MET A 379 6.72 -2.65 12.00
C MET A 379 5.45 -1.82 12.23
N LEU A 380 4.73 -2.03 13.33
CA LEU A 380 3.69 -1.10 13.78
C LEU A 380 4.30 0.28 14.01
N TYR A 381 5.50 0.36 14.58
CA TYR A 381 6.25 1.61 14.72
C TYR A 381 6.60 2.26 13.37
N GLU A 382 6.96 1.47 12.35
CA GLU A 382 7.26 1.98 11.00
C GLU A 382 6.03 2.38 10.18
N LEU A 383 4.88 1.75 10.45
CA LEU A 383 3.61 2.07 9.80
C LEU A 383 2.87 3.23 10.50
N ILE A 384 3.23 3.56 11.73
CA ILE A 384 2.66 4.67 12.50
C ILE A 384 3.53 5.92 12.31
N CYS A 385 2.91 7.01 11.89
CA CYS A 385 3.59 8.29 11.86
C CYS A 385 3.81 8.76 13.29
N LEU A 386 5.07 8.81 13.73
CA LEU A 386 5.42 9.14 15.12
C LEU A 386 5.19 10.62 15.52
N ILE A 387 4.74 11.45 14.58
CA ILE A 387 4.28 12.81 14.86
C ILE A 387 2.80 12.81 15.25
N CYS A 388 1.95 12.09 14.50
CA CYS A 388 0.50 12.08 14.74
C CYS A 388 -0.01 10.83 15.45
N LEU A 389 0.88 9.84 15.68
CA LEU A 389 0.62 8.56 16.33
C LEU A 389 -0.50 7.74 15.68
N LYS A 390 -0.72 7.94 14.38
CA LYS A 390 -1.69 7.20 13.55
C LYS A 390 -0.97 6.50 12.40
N LEU A 391 -1.63 5.51 11.77
CA LEU A 391 -1.15 4.92 10.51
C LEU A 391 -0.78 6.01 9.49
N CYS A 392 0.36 5.85 8.82
CA CYS A 392 0.89 6.84 7.91
C CYS A 392 -0.05 7.07 6.70
N ILE A 393 -0.47 8.31 6.50
CA ILE A 393 -1.07 8.76 5.23
C ILE A 393 0.00 9.33 4.32
N GLN A 394 0.04 8.85 3.07
CA GLN A 394 1.06 9.22 2.08
C GLN A 394 2.45 9.16 2.73
N PRO A 395 2.89 7.96 3.17
CA PRO A 395 4.12 7.83 3.91
C PRO A 395 5.30 8.37 3.11
N VAL A 396 6.11 9.18 3.79
CA VAL A 396 7.37 9.72 3.28
C VAL A 396 8.48 9.24 4.17
N THR A 397 9.40 8.50 3.57
CA THR A 397 10.66 8.11 4.21
C THR A 397 11.67 9.23 4.01
N THR A 398 12.19 9.74 5.12
CA THR A 398 13.27 10.73 5.16
C THR A 398 14.60 10.10 4.74
N SER A 399 15.60 10.92 4.42
CA SER A 399 16.97 10.46 4.12
C SER A 399 17.62 9.67 5.27
N CYS A 400 17.10 9.80 6.50
CA CYS A 400 17.54 9.02 7.65
C CYS A 400 16.75 7.72 7.88
N GLY A 401 15.95 7.27 6.91
CA GLY A 401 15.22 6.00 6.97
C GLY A 401 13.88 6.03 7.74
N HIS A 402 13.56 7.13 8.41
CA HIS A 402 12.32 7.25 9.19
C HIS A 402 11.13 7.68 8.34
N THR A 403 10.00 7.00 8.51
CA THR A 403 8.77 7.23 7.76
C THR A 403 7.74 7.99 8.59
N PHE A 404 7.16 9.03 7.98
CA PHE A 404 6.11 9.85 8.58
C PHE A 404 5.02 10.11 7.55
N CYS A 405 3.84 10.59 7.97
CA CYS A 405 2.93 11.21 7.00
C CYS A 405 3.66 12.36 6.31
N ASN A 406 3.57 12.44 4.97
CA ASN A 406 4.12 13.55 4.18
C ASN A 406 3.80 14.91 4.81
N GLU A 407 2.55 15.07 5.24
CA GLU A 407 2.05 16.29 5.86
C GLU A 407 2.71 16.58 7.22
N CYS A 408 2.76 15.58 8.11
CA CYS A 408 3.32 15.73 9.45
C CYS A 408 4.80 16.14 9.37
N LEU A 409 5.56 15.49 8.49
CA LEU A 409 6.96 15.81 8.25
C LEU A 409 7.12 17.20 7.64
N THR A 410 6.35 17.54 6.62
CA THR A 410 6.39 18.87 5.99
C THR A 410 6.12 19.98 7.02
N ASN A 411 5.14 19.79 7.90
CA ASN A 411 4.79 20.75 8.94
C ASN A 411 5.89 20.88 9.99
N TYR A 412 6.42 19.76 10.49
CA TYR A 412 7.53 19.77 11.44
C TYR A 412 8.74 20.55 10.89
N MET A 413 9.03 20.34 9.60
CA MET A 413 10.14 20.97 8.87
C MET A 413 9.97 22.47 8.60
N THR A 414 8.79 23.05 8.80
CA THR A 414 8.61 24.52 8.72
C THR A 414 9.25 25.27 9.88
N LYS A 415 9.40 24.60 11.03
CA LYS A 415 9.90 25.19 12.28
C LYS A 415 11.17 24.53 12.80
N ASN A 416 11.50 23.35 12.29
CA ASN A 416 12.62 22.54 12.75
C ASN A 416 13.43 22.06 11.55
N GLU A 417 14.72 21.85 11.75
CA GLU A 417 15.62 21.42 10.68
C GLU A 417 16.11 19.99 10.87
N VAL A 418 15.56 19.27 11.86
CA VAL A 418 16.04 17.96 12.30
C VAL A 418 14.97 16.88 12.10
N CYS A 419 15.34 15.61 12.18
CA CYS A 419 14.36 14.52 12.18
C CYS A 419 13.41 14.65 13.38
N PRO A 420 12.08 14.51 13.20
CA PRO A 420 11.08 14.57 14.27
C PRO A 420 11.28 13.55 15.40
N LEU A 421 12.01 12.46 15.13
CA LEU A 421 12.37 11.48 16.14
C LEU A 421 13.48 12.02 17.05
N ILE A 422 13.18 12.08 18.34
CA ILE A 422 14.07 12.60 19.40
C ILE A 422 15.40 11.85 19.45
N LEU A 423 15.39 10.56 19.14
CA LEU A 423 16.60 9.71 19.10
C LEU A 423 17.41 9.90 17.81
N CYS A 424 16.79 10.39 16.72
CA CYS A 424 17.46 10.56 15.44
C CYS A 424 18.11 11.95 15.29
N ARG A 425 17.35 13.04 15.49
CA ARG A 425 17.78 14.46 15.36
C ARG A 425 18.65 14.80 14.12
N ASN A 426 18.56 14.04 13.03
CA ASN A 426 19.35 14.29 11.83
C ASN A 426 18.96 15.59 11.14
N ASN A 427 19.92 16.43 10.76
CA ASN A 427 19.62 17.68 10.05
C ASN A 427 19.11 17.36 8.63
N LEU A 428 17.82 17.62 8.40
CA LEU A 428 17.10 17.40 7.15
C LEU A 428 17.27 18.60 6.17
N GLN A 429 17.85 19.73 6.59
CA GLN A 429 18.09 20.93 5.77
C GLN A 429 19.45 20.99 5.05
N ARG A 430 20.52 20.37 5.57
CA ARG A 430 21.75 20.16 4.76
C ARG A 430 21.50 19.32 3.50
N ASN A 431 20.35 18.66 3.47
CA ASN A 431 19.82 17.82 2.41
C ASN A 431 18.53 18.42 1.80
N ARG A 432 18.44 19.75 1.62
CA ARG A 432 17.26 20.41 0.99
C ARG A 432 16.87 19.81 -0.38
N ASN A 433 17.80 19.10 -1.03
CA ASN A 433 17.59 18.37 -2.28
C ASN A 433 17.71 16.83 -2.15
N ALA A 434 18.00 16.26 -0.97
CA ALA A 434 18.21 14.82 -0.82
C ALA A 434 16.92 14.10 -0.33
N TYR A 435 15.95 14.03 -1.24
CA TYR A 435 14.90 13.02 -1.40
C TYR A 435 14.05 12.64 -0.18
N PHE A 436 12.83 13.17 -0.17
CA PHE A 436 11.68 12.52 0.45
C PHE A 436 11.20 11.40 -0.47
N TYR A 437 11.50 10.13 -0.15
CA TYR A 437 10.89 9.03 -0.87
C TYR A 437 9.44 8.90 -0.41
N ARG A 438 8.53 9.39 -1.24
CA ARG A 438 7.16 8.86 -1.19
C ARG A 438 7.32 7.38 -1.52
N HIS A 439 6.91 6.50 -0.61
CA HIS A 439 6.52 5.16 -1.07
C HIS A 439 5.61 5.36 -2.27
N PRO A 440 5.73 4.57 -3.35
CA PRO A 440 4.99 4.81 -4.59
C PRO A 440 3.53 5.21 -4.29
N VAL A 441 3.25 6.51 -4.38
CA VAL A 441 1.92 7.09 -4.34
C VAL A 441 1.72 7.66 -5.73
N ASP A 442 0.90 6.96 -6.49
CA ASP A 442 0.09 7.46 -7.60
C ASP A 442 0.71 8.56 -8.46
N SER A 443 1.49 8.18 -9.46
CA SER A 443 1.52 8.91 -10.74
C SER A 443 0.42 8.38 -11.64
#